data_AF-A0A5B8XRL6-F1
#
_entry.id   AF-A0A5B8XRL6-F1
#
_cell.length_a   1.000
_cell.length_b   1.000
_cell.length_c   1.000
_cell.angle_alpha   90.00
_cell.angle_beta   90.00
_cell.angle_gamma   90.00
#
_symmetry.space_group_name_H-M   'P 1'
#
loop_
_entity.id
_entity.type
_entity.pdbx_description
1 polymer ?
#
loop_
_entity_poly.entity_id
_entity_poly.type
_entity_poly.pdbx_seq_one_letter_code
_entity_poly.pdbx_strand_id
1 'polypeptide(L)'
;MKNLALIKLVDELGLVPKAELEHALERSEKRGTSLIQELDELGLIEECLLAKLLADRTGLPMLPSLCAEECMAQALDESIATAIGGVAVGQKNGSLVIALSNPLATCPIELKRMVGRDVTMVVAPESEVRASLHRLYGVGLHHPGIYRAILEESMNSEAQINAEETATRIVHALLVDAIQVDGDIHIMQTKHGWRACLCVGDETHELCHLSPSLYIAVADYLKSLLADQGAESGEFLIKLSDLEFVSFFLDIDRDYSGEQLFLAMLEHRILNPDTTRVDVKIELPESVHQDYARVSRDTQVTVGELIEHAWKLTRDVVDTPCICPYVDRNERLVSSTVSLSAECADEMEVAALRAGRSIEWVVQKVLLMSRECVIRYAP
;
A
#
# COMPACT_ATOMS: atom_id res chain seq x y z
N MET A 1 2.88 25.03 -2.77
CA MET A 1 2.93 25.82 -4.04
C MET A 1 2.85 24.96 -5.30
N LYS A 2 3.39 23.73 -5.34
CA LYS A 2 3.38 22.85 -6.54
C LYS A 2 1.99 22.59 -7.16
N ASN A 3 0.93 22.54 -6.34
CA ASN A 3 -0.42 22.20 -6.81
C ASN A 3 -1.21 23.39 -7.37
N LEU A 4 -0.79 24.65 -7.15
CA LEU A 4 -1.63 25.82 -7.46
C LEU A 4 -1.92 25.95 -8.97
N ALA A 5 -0.94 25.66 -9.83
CA ALA A 5 -1.11 25.73 -11.27
C ALA A 5 -2.00 24.60 -11.81
N LEU A 6 -1.88 23.40 -11.21
CA LEU A 6 -2.71 22.24 -11.54
C LEU A 6 -4.17 22.46 -11.12
N ILE A 7 -4.40 22.95 -9.90
CA ILE A 7 -5.73 23.29 -9.37
C ILE A 7 -6.42 24.31 -10.30
N LYS A 8 -5.70 25.36 -10.70
CA LYS A 8 -6.24 26.35 -11.65
C LYS A 8 -6.60 25.73 -13.00
N LEU A 9 -5.79 24.81 -13.52
CA LEU A 9 -6.10 24.15 -14.78
C LEU A 9 -7.38 23.31 -14.68
N VAL A 10 -7.53 22.52 -13.60
CA VAL A 10 -8.71 21.68 -13.37
C VAL A 10 -9.98 22.54 -13.20
N ASP A 11 -9.88 23.64 -12.46
CA ASP A 11 -10.97 24.59 -12.23
C ASP A 11 -11.34 25.36 -13.52
N GLU A 12 -10.36 25.85 -14.28
CA GLU A 12 -10.56 26.54 -15.57
C GLU A 12 -11.30 25.67 -16.60
N LEU A 13 -11.03 24.37 -16.60
CA LEU A 13 -11.63 23.41 -17.52
C LEU A 13 -12.97 22.86 -17.03
N GLY A 14 -13.36 23.13 -15.78
CA GLY A 14 -14.61 22.66 -15.19
C GLY A 14 -14.72 21.14 -15.11
N LEU A 15 -13.58 20.44 -14.96
CA LEU A 15 -13.53 18.98 -14.97
C LEU A 15 -14.08 18.36 -13.68
N VAL A 16 -13.92 19.06 -12.56
CA VAL A 16 -14.27 18.58 -11.23
C VAL A 16 -14.98 19.69 -10.46
N PRO A 17 -16.11 19.39 -9.78
CA PRO A 17 -16.75 20.32 -8.87
C PRO A 17 -15.78 20.83 -7.80
N LYS A 18 -15.84 22.13 -7.49
CA LYS A 18 -14.92 22.76 -6.52
C LYS A 18 -14.86 22.03 -5.17
N ALA A 19 -15.99 21.55 -4.66
CA ALA A 19 -16.06 20.81 -3.40
C ALA A 19 -15.31 19.46 -3.47
N GLU A 20 -15.36 18.76 -4.61
CA GLU A 20 -14.65 17.50 -4.81
C GLU A 20 -13.15 17.72 -4.99
N LEU A 21 -12.76 18.81 -5.66
CA LEU A 21 -11.35 19.21 -5.79
C LEU A 21 -10.75 19.63 -4.44
N GLU A 22 -11.48 20.37 -3.61
CA GLU A 22 -11.09 20.71 -2.24
C GLU A 22 -10.94 19.44 -1.38
N HIS A 23 -11.88 18.49 -1.49
CA HIS A 23 -11.80 17.21 -0.79
C HIS A 23 -10.59 16.38 -1.22
N ALA A 24 -10.31 16.27 -2.53
CA ALA A 24 -9.14 15.57 -3.05
C ALA A 24 -7.82 16.21 -2.54
N LEU A 25 -7.78 17.55 -2.47
CA LEU A 25 -6.62 18.26 -1.93
C LEU A 25 -6.41 17.97 -0.44
N GLU A 26 -7.45 18.08 0.39
CA GLU A 26 -7.35 17.78 1.82
C GLU A 26 -6.90 16.33 2.06
N ARG A 27 -7.41 15.40 1.25
CA ARG A 27 -7.03 13.99 1.33
C ARG A 27 -5.57 13.78 0.94
N SER A 28 -5.10 14.43 -0.12
CA SER A 28 -3.69 14.38 -0.53
C SER A 28 -2.75 14.90 0.57
N GLU A 29 -3.12 16.00 1.23
CA GLU A 29 -2.31 16.58 2.32
C GLU A 29 -2.29 15.69 3.56
N LYS A 30 -3.43 15.07 3.91
CA LYS A 30 -3.51 14.13 5.04
C LYS A 30 -2.74 12.83 4.80
N ARG A 31 -2.71 12.35 3.54
CA ARG A 31 -2.06 11.09 3.16
C ARG A 31 -0.61 11.26 2.70
N GLY A 32 -0.18 12.49 2.43
CA GLY A 32 1.14 12.75 1.84
C GLY A 32 1.26 12.30 0.39
N THR A 33 0.15 12.10 -0.31
CA THR A 33 0.08 11.69 -1.72
C THR A 33 0.00 12.89 -2.65
N SER A 34 0.14 12.68 -3.96
CA SER A 34 -0.02 13.75 -4.94
C SER A 34 -1.51 14.05 -5.20
N LEU A 35 -1.82 15.28 -5.61
CA LEU A 35 -3.18 15.63 -6.03
C LEU A 35 -3.62 14.87 -7.29
N ILE A 36 -2.69 14.57 -8.19
CA ILE A 36 -2.98 13.83 -9.43
C ILE A 36 -3.43 12.40 -9.08
N GLN A 37 -2.70 11.73 -8.19
CA GLN A 37 -3.06 10.41 -7.68
C GLN A 37 -4.43 10.41 -7.00
N GLU A 38 -4.71 11.37 -6.12
CA GLU A 38 -6.01 11.41 -5.42
C GLU A 38 -7.19 11.70 -6.37
N LEU A 39 -6.99 12.51 -7.41
CA LEU A 39 -8.01 12.74 -8.44
C LEU A 39 -8.35 11.47 -9.23
N ASP A 40 -7.35 10.63 -9.51
CA ASP A 40 -7.52 9.35 -10.19
C ASP A 40 -8.16 8.30 -9.26
N GLU A 41 -7.66 8.15 -8.03
CA GLU A 41 -8.19 7.20 -7.03
C GLU A 41 -9.66 7.48 -6.67
N LEU A 42 -10.07 8.76 -6.62
CA LEU A 42 -11.46 9.15 -6.37
C LEU A 42 -12.35 9.03 -7.62
N GLY A 43 -11.79 8.64 -8.77
CA GLY A 43 -12.50 8.53 -10.04
C GLY A 43 -12.96 9.87 -10.61
N LEU A 44 -12.32 10.97 -10.21
CA LEU A 44 -12.69 12.34 -10.61
C LEU A 44 -12.11 12.69 -11.99
N ILE A 45 -10.83 12.37 -12.21
CA ILE A 45 -10.16 12.54 -13.50
C ILE A 45 -9.19 11.39 -13.69
N GLU A 46 -9.30 10.68 -14.81
CA GLU A 46 -8.33 9.67 -15.21
C GLU A 46 -6.95 10.30 -15.44
N GLU A 47 -5.92 9.67 -14.88
CA GLU A 47 -4.55 10.16 -14.93
C GLU A 47 -4.02 10.41 -16.36
N CYS A 48 -4.32 9.50 -17.28
CA CYS A 48 -3.93 9.62 -18.69
C CYS A 48 -4.58 10.84 -19.36
N LEU A 49 -5.84 11.15 -19.01
CA LEU A 49 -6.53 12.34 -19.49
C LEU A 49 -5.87 13.60 -18.94
N LEU A 50 -5.52 13.61 -17.66
CA LEU A 50 -4.85 14.75 -17.02
C LEU A 50 -3.47 15.02 -17.63
N ALA A 51 -2.68 13.99 -17.88
CA ALA A 51 -1.38 14.09 -18.57
C ALA A 51 -1.54 14.69 -19.98
N LYS A 52 -2.58 14.31 -20.72
CA LYS A 52 -2.89 14.88 -22.03
C LYS A 52 -3.23 16.38 -21.95
N LEU A 53 -4.06 16.78 -20.98
CA LEU A 53 -4.40 18.18 -20.77
C LEU A 53 -3.18 19.03 -20.40
N LEU A 54 -2.26 18.49 -19.61
CA LEU A 54 -1.00 19.13 -19.26
C LEU A 54 -0.09 19.29 -20.49
N ALA A 55 -0.03 18.28 -21.36
CA ALA A 55 0.69 18.36 -22.62
C ALA A 55 0.12 19.46 -23.53
N ASP A 56 -1.21 19.50 -23.69
CA ASP A 56 -1.89 20.53 -24.49
C ASP A 56 -1.67 21.94 -23.93
N ARG A 57 -1.72 22.11 -22.60
CA ARG A 57 -1.50 23.41 -21.94
C ARG A 57 -0.07 23.91 -22.07
N THR A 58 0.91 23.01 -22.07
CA THR A 58 2.34 23.36 -22.09
C THR A 58 2.96 23.34 -23.48
N GLY A 59 2.27 22.75 -24.47
CA GLY A 59 2.79 22.53 -25.81
C GLY A 59 3.91 21.48 -25.86
N LEU A 60 4.02 20.64 -24.83
CA LEU A 60 5.01 19.57 -24.74
C LEU A 60 4.45 18.26 -25.33
N PRO A 61 5.29 17.42 -25.95
CA PRO A 61 4.85 16.10 -26.39
C PRO A 61 4.54 15.20 -25.19
N MET A 62 3.53 14.33 -25.32
CA MET A 62 3.16 13.34 -24.33
C MET A 62 3.72 11.96 -24.70
N LEU A 63 4.23 11.23 -23.71
CA LEU A 63 4.52 9.80 -23.77
C LEU A 63 3.53 9.07 -22.86
N PRO A 64 2.65 8.20 -23.40
CA PRO A 64 1.67 7.49 -22.58
C PRO A 64 2.30 6.36 -21.73
N SER A 65 3.50 5.90 -22.09
CA SER A 65 4.26 4.94 -21.30
C SER A 65 5.76 5.24 -21.41
N LEU A 66 6.49 4.92 -20.34
CA LEU A 66 7.91 5.17 -20.21
C LEU A 66 8.73 3.87 -20.26
N CYS A 67 9.64 3.81 -21.22
CA CYS A 67 10.67 2.77 -21.33
C CYS A 67 12.04 3.40 -21.09
N ALA A 68 12.31 3.78 -19.84
CA ALA A 68 13.63 4.29 -19.46
C ALA A 68 14.59 3.11 -19.23
N GLU A 69 15.74 3.14 -19.93
CA GLU A 69 16.83 2.19 -19.72
C GLU A 69 17.57 2.49 -18.41
N GLU A 70 18.09 1.46 -17.73
CA GLU A 70 18.84 1.60 -16.47
C GLU A 70 20.02 2.59 -16.57
N CYS A 71 20.65 2.68 -17.75
CA CYS A 71 21.74 3.63 -17.99
C CYS A 71 21.31 5.10 -17.80
N MET A 72 20.02 5.40 -17.85
CA MET A 72 19.47 6.73 -17.64
C MET A 72 19.52 7.19 -16.17
N ALA A 73 19.68 6.27 -15.21
CA ALA A 73 19.85 6.62 -13.79
C ALA A 73 21.10 7.50 -13.56
N GLN A 74 22.17 7.30 -14.34
CA GLN A 74 23.38 8.11 -14.26
C GLN A 74 23.24 9.48 -14.97
N ALA A 75 22.16 9.66 -15.72
CA ALA A 75 21.96 10.82 -16.59
C ALA A 75 21.26 11.98 -15.87
N LEU A 76 20.56 11.72 -14.77
CA LEU A 76 19.83 12.70 -13.97
C LEU A 76 19.93 12.26 -12.51
N ASP A 77 20.42 13.12 -11.64
CA ASP A 77 20.55 12.79 -10.21
C ASP A 77 19.18 12.54 -9.58
N GLU A 78 19.07 11.53 -8.72
CA GLU A 78 17.83 11.15 -8.03
C GLU A 78 17.20 12.33 -7.30
N SER A 79 17.99 13.10 -6.54
CA SER A 79 17.48 14.26 -5.79
C SER A 79 16.77 15.29 -6.70
N ILE A 80 17.26 15.45 -7.93
CA ILE A 80 16.64 16.32 -8.94
C ILE A 80 15.39 15.64 -9.51
N ALA A 81 15.50 14.36 -9.89
CA ALA A 81 14.41 13.55 -10.44
C ALA A 81 13.17 13.55 -9.52
N THR A 82 13.38 13.27 -8.23
CA THR A 82 12.35 13.30 -7.18
C THR A 82 11.82 14.70 -6.94
N ALA A 83 12.70 15.72 -6.88
CA ALA A 83 12.27 17.10 -6.63
C ALA A 83 11.35 17.64 -7.73
N ILE A 84 11.59 17.30 -8.99
CA ILE A 84 10.79 17.76 -10.14
C ILE A 84 9.63 16.84 -10.50
N GLY A 85 9.53 15.66 -9.87
CA GLY A 85 8.55 14.64 -10.24
C GLY A 85 8.76 14.18 -11.69
N GLY A 86 9.98 13.78 -12.03
CA GLY A 86 10.34 13.42 -13.39
C GLY A 86 11.56 12.54 -13.52
N VAL A 87 11.69 11.90 -14.67
CA VAL A 87 12.70 10.87 -14.93
C VAL A 87 13.36 11.06 -16.29
N ALA A 88 14.65 10.74 -16.40
CA ALA A 88 15.34 10.76 -17.68
C ALA A 88 14.96 9.54 -18.52
N VAL A 89 14.53 9.76 -19.77
CA VAL A 89 13.98 8.69 -20.65
C VAL A 89 14.78 8.48 -21.92
N GLY A 90 15.79 9.32 -22.18
CA GLY A 90 16.70 9.15 -23.31
C GLY A 90 17.47 10.42 -23.62
N GLN A 91 18.14 10.43 -24.78
CA GLN A 91 18.79 11.62 -25.32
C GLN A 91 18.33 11.87 -26.74
N LYS A 92 18.14 13.15 -27.10
CA LYS A 92 17.74 13.56 -28.45
C LYS A 92 18.49 14.82 -28.84
N ASN A 93 19.20 14.79 -29.97
CA ASN A 93 19.98 15.92 -30.50
C ASN A 93 20.97 16.52 -29.46
N GLY A 94 21.58 15.69 -28.62
CA GLY A 94 22.49 16.13 -27.56
C GLY A 94 21.81 16.73 -26.32
N SER A 95 20.47 16.78 -26.28
CA SER A 95 19.69 17.17 -25.10
C SER A 95 19.18 15.94 -24.34
N LEU A 96 19.19 15.99 -23.01
CA LEU A 96 18.59 14.98 -22.15
C LEU A 96 17.06 15.08 -22.19
N VAL A 97 16.38 13.99 -22.53
CA VAL A 97 14.92 13.95 -22.53
C VAL A 97 14.44 13.57 -21.12
N ILE A 98 13.62 14.44 -20.51
CA ILE A 98 13.07 14.26 -19.16
C ILE A 98 11.55 14.21 -19.26
N ALA A 99 10.96 13.12 -18.78
CA ALA A 99 9.51 12.97 -18.63
C ALA A 99 9.07 13.53 -17.27
N LEU A 100 8.05 14.39 -17.27
CA LEU A 100 7.50 15.05 -16.08
C LEU A 100 6.05 14.64 -15.87
N SER A 101 5.67 14.37 -14.62
CA SER A 101 4.27 14.15 -14.24
C SER A 101 3.47 15.46 -14.18
N ASN A 102 4.11 16.54 -13.70
CA ASN A 102 3.51 17.87 -13.64
C ASN A 102 4.45 18.93 -14.25
N PRO A 103 4.38 19.17 -15.57
CA PRO A 103 5.25 20.14 -16.24
C PRO A 103 4.96 21.60 -15.84
N LEU A 104 3.79 21.91 -15.24
CA LEU A 104 3.46 23.26 -14.78
C LEU A 104 4.21 23.67 -13.50
N ALA A 105 4.71 22.69 -12.75
CA ALA A 105 5.50 22.92 -11.55
C ALA A 105 7.00 23.16 -11.85
N THR A 106 7.45 22.90 -13.09
CA THR A 106 8.87 22.87 -13.45
C THR A 106 9.20 23.93 -14.49
N CYS A 107 10.10 24.85 -14.15
CA CYS A 107 10.60 25.86 -15.09
C CYS A 107 11.73 25.29 -15.96
N PRO A 108 11.64 25.34 -17.31
CA PRO A 108 12.66 24.76 -18.19
C PRO A 108 14.06 25.37 -18.00
N ILE A 109 14.13 26.68 -17.73
CA ILE A 109 15.41 27.39 -17.52
C ILE A 109 16.08 26.91 -16.23
N GLU A 110 15.29 26.73 -15.18
CA GLU A 110 15.78 26.27 -13.88
C GLU A 110 16.18 24.79 -13.94
N LEU A 111 15.38 23.95 -14.59
CA LEU A 111 15.70 22.55 -14.83
C LEU A 111 17.01 22.39 -15.58
N LYS A 112 17.21 23.13 -16.69
CA LYS A 112 18.49 23.15 -17.41
C LYS A 112 19.66 23.54 -16.52
N ARG A 113 19.46 24.51 -15.62
CA ARG A 113 20.49 24.96 -14.67
C ARG A 113 20.80 23.90 -13.62
N MET A 114 19.79 23.20 -13.09
CA MET A 114 19.95 22.11 -12.13
C MET A 114 20.66 20.91 -12.75
N VAL A 115 20.29 20.53 -13.98
CA VAL A 115 20.84 19.37 -14.69
C VAL A 115 22.22 19.67 -15.31
N GLY A 116 22.56 20.94 -15.52
CA GLY A 116 23.87 21.37 -16.02
C GLY A 116 24.10 21.11 -17.52
N ARG A 117 23.08 20.66 -18.26
CA ARG A 117 23.11 20.43 -19.72
C ARG A 117 21.76 20.70 -20.35
N ASP A 118 21.70 20.75 -21.68
CA ASP A 118 20.44 20.94 -22.40
C ASP A 118 19.44 19.82 -22.10
N VAL A 119 18.18 20.23 -21.88
CA VAL A 119 17.08 19.33 -21.54
C VAL A 119 15.92 19.53 -22.51
N THR A 120 15.25 18.44 -22.86
CA THR A 120 13.98 18.41 -23.59
C THR A 120 12.94 17.80 -22.67
N MET A 121 11.86 18.53 -22.39
CA MET A 121 10.80 18.05 -21.52
C MET A 121 9.72 17.33 -22.34
N VAL A 122 9.19 16.25 -21.76
CA VAL A 122 8.01 15.54 -22.26
C VAL A 122 7.06 15.32 -21.08
N VAL A 123 5.77 15.15 -21.36
CA VAL A 123 4.76 14.86 -20.33
C VAL A 123 4.49 13.36 -20.31
N ALA A 124 4.31 12.81 -19.13
CA ALA A 124 3.91 11.41 -18.95
C ALA A 124 2.93 11.29 -17.78
N PRO A 125 2.14 10.20 -17.72
CA PRO A 125 1.40 9.85 -16.52
C PRO A 125 2.35 9.81 -15.29
N GLU A 126 1.89 10.36 -14.17
CA GLU A 126 2.54 10.23 -12.87
C GLU A 126 2.81 8.78 -12.44
N SER A 127 1.90 7.83 -12.67
CA SER A 127 2.10 6.40 -12.39
C SER A 127 3.30 5.86 -13.16
N GLU A 128 3.44 6.19 -14.44
CA GLU A 128 4.60 5.81 -15.27
C GLU A 128 5.89 6.48 -14.80
N VAL A 129 5.84 7.76 -14.43
CA VAL A 129 6.99 8.49 -13.87
C VAL A 129 7.41 7.89 -12.54
N ARG A 130 6.47 7.61 -11.64
CA ARG A 130 6.69 6.99 -10.32
C ARG A 130 7.27 5.59 -10.48
N ALA A 131 6.69 4.76 -11.34
CA ALA A 131 7.21 3.42 -11.64
C ALA A 131 8.63 3.48 -12.23
N SER A 132 8.92 4.47 -13.07
CA SER A 132 10.26 4.66 -13.64
C SER A 132 11.27 5.19 -12.63
N LEU A 133 10.86 6.10 -11.73
CA LEU A 133 11.67 6.57 -10.61
C LEU A 133 12.04 5.40 -9.70
N HIS A 134 11.05 4.57 -9.35
CA HIS A 134 11.25 3.33 -8.59
C HIS A 134 12.23 2.41 -9.30
N ARG A 135 12.07 2.18 -10.61
CA ARG A 135 12.95 1.29 -11.39
C ARG A 135 14.39 1.80 -11.54
N LEU A 136 14.56 3.09 -11.82
CA LEU A 136 15.88 3.65 -12.19
C LEU A 136 16.72 4.07 -10.99
N TYR A 137 16.09 4.62 -9.97
CA TYR A 137 16.79 5.12 -8.79
C TYR A 137 16.57 4.25 -7.57
N GLY A 138 15.71 3.22 -7.68
CA GLY A 138 15.30 2.46 -6.52
C GLY A 138 14.59 3.35 -5.51
N VAL A 139 13.79 4.36 -5.91
CA VAL A 139 13.00 5.15 -4.95
C VAL A 139 12.09 4.17 -4.17
N GLY A 140 12.38 3.72 -2.95
CA GLY A 140 13.34 4.21 -1.95
C GLY A 140 14.31 3.19 -1.32
N LEU A 141 15.55 3.25 -1.77
CA LEU A 141 16.72 2.96 -0.97
C LEU A 141 17.06 4.24 -0.20
N HIS A 142 16.41 4.40 0.94
CA HIS A 142 16.77 5.32 2.01
C HIS A 142 16.78 6.81 1.64
N HIS A 143 15.86 7.56 2.23
CA HIS A 143 16.14 8.97 2.51
C HIS A 143 16.65 9.05 3.97
N PRO A 144 17.97 9.10 4.23
CA PRO A 144 18.48 9.37 5.58
C PRO A 144 17.86 10.61 6.22
N GLY A 145 17.39 11.54 5.37
CA GLY A 145 16.68 12.75 5.79
C GLY A 145 15.27 12.50 6.36
N ILE A 146 14.56 11.42 6.00
CA ILE A 146 13.20 11.15 6.51
C ILE A 146 13.26 10.85 8.00
N TYR A 147 14.10 9.90 8.40
CA TYR A 147 14.27 9.57 9.82
C TYR A 147 14.74 10.78 10.62
N ARG A 148 15.70 11.54 10.08
CA ARG A 148 16.17 12.77 10.72
C ARG A 148 15.05 13.80 10.87
N ALA A 149 14.25 14.03 9.83
CA ALA A 149 13.14 14.98 9.87
C ALA A 149 12.07 14.58 10.89
N ILE A 150 11.68 13.29 10.92
CA ILE A 150 10.73 12.76 11.91
C ILE A 150 11.25 12.99 13.33
N LEU A 151 12.54 12.69 13.56
CA LEU A 151 13.18 12.88 14.87
C LEU A 151 13.30 14.36 15.24
N GLU A 152 13.71 15.24 14.32
CA GLU A 152 13.83 16.68 14.56
C GLU A 152 12.47 17.34 14.86
N GLU A 153 11.41 16.94 14.15
CA GLU A 153 10.04 17.39 14.42
C GLU A 153 9.57 16.99 15.82
N SER A 154 9.89 15.77 16.27
CA SER A 154 9.54 15.30 17.62
C SER A 154 10.24 16.11 18.74
N MET A 155 11.40 16.71 18.44
CA MET A 155 12.14 17.55 19.38
C MET A 155 11.69 19.01 19.39
N ASN A 156 10.82 19.41 18.45
CA ASN A 156 10.35 20.79 18.36
C ASN A 156 9.24 21.06 19.39
N SER A 157 9.55 21.93 20.36
CA SER A 157 8.68 22.27 21.50
C SER A 157 7.29 22.81 21.13
N GLU A 158 7.10 23.29 19.90
CA GLU A 158 5.81 23.83 19.41
C GLU A 158 4.83 22.73 18.97
N ALA A 159 5.31 21.53 18.61
CA ALA A 159 4.49 20.50 18.00
C ALA A 159 3.90 19.47 19.00
N GLN A 160 4.41 19.42 20.24
CA GLN A 160 3.97 18.50 21.32
C GLN A 160 3.63 17.08 20.84
N ILE A 161 4.42 16.55 19.91
CA ILE A 161 4.26 15.20 19.36
C ILE A 161 4.72 14.21 20.43
N ASN A 162 3.89 13.21 20.74
CA ASN A 162 4.26 12.20 21.73
C ASN A 162 5.14 11.10 21.11
N ALA A 163 5.77 10.28 21.96
CA ALA A 163 6.68 9.22 21.50
C ALA A 163 5.97 8.13 20.67
N GLU A 164 4.67 7.89 20.92
CA GLU A 164 3.87 6.89 20.21
C GLU A 164 3.60 7.28 18.76
N GLU A 165 3.24 8.54 18.50
CA GLU A 165 3.05 9.07 17.15
C GLU A 165 4.37 9.07 16.37
N THR A 166 5.46 9.47 17.03
CA THR A 166 6.81 9.42 16.43
C THR A 166 7.22 7.98 16.12
N ALA A 167 6.97 7.04 17.03
CA ALA A 167 7.24 5.62 16.82
C ALA A 167 6.46 5.04 15.64
N THR A 168 5.17 5.37 15.53
CA THR A 168 4.31 4.95 14.40
C THR A 168 4.94 5.39 13.07
N ARG A 169 5.32 6.67 12.97
CA ARG A 169 5.95 7.22 11.76
C ARG A 169 7.29 6.55 11.44
N ILE A 170 8.11 6.26 12.46
CA ILE A 170 9.37 5.54 12.27
C ILE A 170 9.12 4.12 11.80
N VAL A 171 8.20 3.36 12.43
CA VAL A 171 7.92 1.98 12.02
C VAL A 171 7.40 1.94 10.59
N HIS A 172 6.52 2.86 10.20
CA HIS A 172 6.07 2.95 8.80
C HIS A 172 7.23 3.21 7.84
N ALA A 173 8.14 4.13 8.17
CA ALA A 173 9.32 4.39 7.35
C ALA A 173 10.24 3.16 7.26
N LEU A 174 10.48 2.46 8.38
CA LEU A 174 11.27 1.23 8.43
C LEU A 174 10.67 0.17 7.51
N LEU A 175 9.36 -0.11 7.65
CA LEU A 175 8.66 -1.11 6.85
C LEU A 175 8.73 -0.77 5.36
N VAL A 176 8.49 0.49 4.98
CA VAL A 176 8.58 0.93 3.58
C VAL A 176 10.00 0.70 3.03
N ASP A 177 11.03 1.11 3.77
CA ASP A 177 12.43 0.90 3.37
C ASP A 177 12.74 -0.59 3.20
N ALA A 178 12.26 -1.45 4.10
CA ALA A 178 12.47 -2.90 4.02
C ALA A 178 11.78 -3.52 2.79
N ILE A 179 10.52 -3.17 2.54
CA ILE A 179 9.73 -3.68 1.40
C ILE A 179 10.36 -3.25 0.07
N GLN A 180 10.82 -2.01 -0.02
CA GLN A 180 11.31 -1.45 -1.28
C GLN A 180 12.55 -2.14 -1.83
N VAL A 181 13.29 -2.85 -0.97
CA VAL A 181 14.63 -3.37 -1.29
C VAL A 181 14.77 -4.85 -0.95
N ASP A 182 13.66 -5.48 -0.60
CA ASP A 182 13.59 -6.85 -0.09
C ASP A 182 14.61 -7.09 1.05
N GLY A 183 14.61 -6.20 2.05
CA GLY A 183 15.57 -6.18 3.14
C GLY A 183 14.98 -6.49 4.52
N ASP A 184 15.86 -6.82 5.47
CA ASP A 184 15.52 -7.06 6.87
C ASP A 184 15.88 -5.85 7.74
N ILE A 185 15.13 -5.59 8.82
CA ILE A 185 15.46 -4.52 9.77
C ILE A 185 16.07 -5.12 11.03
N HIS A 186 17.18 -4.54 11.47
CA HIS A 186 17.82 -4.89 12.74
C HIS A 186 17.90 -3.67 13.65
N ILE A 187 17.30 -3.77 14.84
CA ILE A 187 17.37 -2.74 15.88
C ILE A 187 18.19 -3.28 17.05
N MET A 188 19.40 -2.73 17.22
CA MET A 188 20.36 -3.20 18.22
C MET A 188 20.63 -2.16 19.30
N GLN A 189 20.87 -2.62 20.52
CA GLN A 189 21.32 -1.74 21.60
C GLN A 189 22.76 -1.24 21.35
N THR A 190 22.99 0.02 21.69
CA THR A 190 24.30 0.69 21.65
C THR A 190 24.58 1.36 23.00
N LYS A 191 25.77 1.98 23.15
CA LYS A 191 26.13 2.71 24.37
C LYS A 191 25.23 3.93 24.68
N HIS A 192 24.49 4.43 23.68
CA HIS A 192 23.74 5.69 23.78
C HIS A 192 22.25 5.55 23.46
N GLY A 193 21.72 4.34 23.31
CA GLY A 193 20.35 4.07 22.89
C GLY A 193 20.30 2.86 21.98
N TRP A 194 19.41 2.87 20.99
CA TRP A 194 19.30 1.82 19.98
C TRP A 194 19.64 2.36 18.60
N ARG A 195 20.11 1.48 17.72
CA ARG A 195 20.38 1.79 16.32
C ARG A 195 19.52 0.88 15.45
N ALA A 196 18.76 1.49 14.55
CA ALA A 196 18.03 0.78 13.51
C ALA A 196 18.88 0.74 12.23
N CYS A 197 19.01 -0.45 11.67
CA CYS A 197 19.74 -0.73 10.44
C CYS A 197 18.81 -1.46 9.45
N LEU A 198 18.99 -1.20 8.15
CA LEU A 198 18.47 -2.05 7.10
C LEU A 198 19.56 -2.98 6.57
N CYS A 199 19.26 -4.25 6.45
CA CYS A 199 20.13 -5.29 5.95
C CYS A 199 19.64 -5.73 4.57
N VAL A 200 20.49 -5.57 3.55
CA VAL A 200 20.17 -5.92 2.16
C VAL A 200 21.26 -6.84 1.63
N GLY A 201 20.92 -8.13 1.47
CA GLY A 201 21.92 -9.16 1.17
C GLY A 201 23.03 -9.20 2.23
N ASP A 202 24.27 -8.90 1.84
CA ASP A 202 25.43 -8.86 2.73
C ASP A 202 25.75 -7.45 3.28
N GLU A 203 24.98 -6.44 2.89
CA GLU A 203 25.21 -5.04 3.28
C GLU A 203 24.30 -4.61 4.42
N THR A 204 24.82 -3.77 5.32
CA THR A 204 24.05 -3.18 6.43
C THR A 204 24.15 -1.66 6.38
N HIS A 205 22.99 -1.01 6.27
CA HIS A 205 22.84 0.43 6.16
C HIS A 205 22.23 0.99 7.43
N GLU A 206 22.88 1.98 8.06
CA GLU A 206 22.36 2.62 9.26
C GLU A 206 21.24 3.62 8.89
N LEU A 207 20.08 3.49 9.54
CA LEU A 207 18.91 4.33 9.27
C LEU A 207 18.82 5.48 10.27
N CYS A 208 18.76 5.13 11.56
CA CYS A 208 18.59 6.11 12.62
C CYS A 208 19.01 5.57 14.00
N HIS A 209 19.09 6.50 14.96
CA HIS A 209 19.31 6.20 16.37
C HIS A 209 18.04 6.53 17.17
N LEU A 210 17.63 5.60 18.03
CA LEU A 210 16.44 5.71 18.87
C LEU A 210 16.85 5.96 20.33
N SER A 211 16.17 6.92 20.96
CA SER A 211 16.27 7.13 22.41
C SER A 211 15.55 6.00 23.16
N PRO A 212 15.81 5.77 24.46
CA PRO A 212 15.17 4.70 25.20
C PRO A 212 13.64 4.75 25.21
N SER A 213 13.06 5.94 25.36
CA SER A 213 11.60 6.11 25.34
C SER A 213 11.00 5.83 23.97
N LEU A 214 11.71 6.19 22.89
CA LEU A 214 11.26 5.97 21.53
C LEU A 214 11.41 4.50 21.13
N TYR A 215 12.48 3.84 21.57
CA TYR A 215 12.65 2.40 21.38
C TYR A 215 11.49 1.61 21.99
N ILE A 216 11.10 1.91 23.23
CA ILE A 216 9.96 1.25 23.89
C ILE A 216 8.69 1.42 23.06
N ALA A 217 8.41 2.65 22.61
CA ALA A 217 7.23 2.92 21.78
C ALA A 217 7.28 2.21 20.40
N VAL A 218 8.46 2.10 19.79
CA VAL A 218 8.66 1.34 18.53
C VAL A 218 8.44 -0.15 18.75
N ALA A 219 8.99 -0.71 19.83
CA ALA A 219 8.83 -2.11 20.18
C ALA A 219 7.35 -2.45 20.46
N ASP A 220 6.65 -1.61 21.24
CA ASP A 220 5.24 -1.80 21.55
C ASP A 220 4.37 -1.67 20.29
N TYR A 221 4.67 -0.74 19.39
CA TYR A 221 3.97 -0.61 18.12
C TYR A 221 4.17 -1.85 17.24
N LEU A 222 5.40 -2.34 17.07
CA LEU A 222 5.69 -3.57 16.32
C LEU A 222 4.96 -4.79 16.91
N LYS A 223 4.96 -4.94 18.24
CA LYS A 223 4.20 -6.00 18.91
C LYS A 223 2.70 -5.88 18.68
N SER A 224 2.17 -4.66 18.59
CA SER A 224 0.74 -4.45 18.31
C SER A 224 0.30 -4.92 16.92
N LEU A 225 1.25 -5.04 15.97
CA LEU A 225 1.00 -5.55 14.63
C LEU A 225 0.88 -7.08 14.59
N LEU A 226 1.39 -7.78 15.61
CA LEU A 226 1.36 -9.24 15.67
C LEU A 226 -0.07 -9.79 15.63
N ALA A 227 -0.23 -10.92 14.93
CA ALA A 227 -1.51 -11.61 14.84
C ALA A 227 -2.02 -12.10 16.21
N ASP A 228 -1.11 -12.55 17.08
CA ASP A 228 -1.43 -12.98 18.44
C ASP A 228 -1.20 -11.85 19.44
N GLN A 229 -2.29 -11.29 19.95
CA GLN A 229 -2.29 -10.17 20.89
C GLN A 229 -1.78 -10.64 22.26
N GLY A 230 -0.48 -10.41 22.51
CA GLY A 230 0.23 -10.83 23.71
C GLY A 230 1.50 -11.65 23.43
N ALA A 231 1.76 -11.99 22.16
CA ALA A 231 3.02 -12.59 21.75
C ALA A 231 4.16 -11.55 21.81
N GLU A 232 5.35 -12.01 22.19
CA GLU A 232 6.56 -11.18 22.14
C GLU A 232 7.24 -11.24 20.76
N SER A 233 7.06 -12.34 20.02
CA SER A 233 7.57 -12.54 18.67
C SER A 233 6.53 -13.27 17.81
N GLY A 234 6.59 -13.11 16.49
CA GLY A 234 5.66 -13.77 15.57
C GLY A 234 5.50 -13.05 14.23
N GLU A 235 4.58 -13.55 13.43
CA GLU A 235 4.28 -13.03 12.10
C GLU A 235 3.21 -11.94 12.12
N PHE A 236 3.34 -10.98 11.20
CA PHE A 236 2.30 -10.02 10.86
C PHE A 236 2.30 -9.70 9.37
N LEU A 237 1.15 -9.20 8.90
CA LEU A 237 0.90 -8.88 7.50
C LEU A 237 0.72 -7.38 7.31
N ILE A 238 1.40 -6.84 6.31
CA ILE A 238 1.23 -5.47 5.83
C ILE A 238 0.53 -5.50 4.48
N LYS A 239 -0.65 -4.85 4.41
CA LYS A 239 -1.40 -4.66 3.16
C LYS A 239 -0.93 -3.39 2.48
N LEU A 240 -0.30 -3.49 1.31
CA LEU A 240 0.13 -2.36 0.49
C LEU A 240 -0.98 -1.88 -0.45
N SER A 241 -1.71 -2.83 -1.02
CA SER A 241 -2.90 -2.59 -1.83
C SER A 241 -3.90 -3.74 -1.67
N ASP A 242 -5.05 -3.68 -2.34
CA ASP A 242 -6.02 -4.79 -2.35
C ASP A 242 -5.45 -6.10 -2.90
N LEU A 243 -4.37 -6.02 -3.67
CA LEU A 243 -3.75 -7.14 -4.37
C LEU A 243 -2.31 -7.39 -3.94
N GLU A 244 -1.81 -6.68 -2.93
CA GLU A 244 -0.39 -6.72 -2.57
C GLU A 244 -0.21 -6.72 -1.07
N PHE A 245 0.45 -7.77 -0.58
CA PHE A 245 0.69 -8.02 0.84
C PHE A 245 2.13 -8.43 1.06
N VAL A 246 2.68 -8.02 2.21
CA VAL A 246 4.01 -8.45 2.66
C VAL A 246 3.90 -9.04 4.04
N SER A 247 4.46 -10.24 4.21
CA SER A 247 4.58 -10.90 5.51
C SER A 247 5.92 -10.60 6.15
N PHE A 248 5.90 -10.25 7.43
CA PHE A 248 7.07 -10.01 8.26
C PHE A 248 7.06 -10.93 9.48
N PHE A 249 8.25 -11.35 9.91
CA PHE A 249 8.48 -12.00 11.20
C PHE A 249 9.21 -11.05 12.13
N LEU A 250 8.61 -10.72 13.28
CA LEU A 250 9.27 -10.03 14.37
C LEU A 250 9.88 -11.05 15.31
N ASP A 251 11.19 -11.00 15.48
CA ASP A 251 11.92 -11.70 16.53
C ASP A 251 12.46 -10.71 17.56
N ILE A 252 12.44 -11.12 18.83
CA ILE A 252 12.98 -10.34 19.94
C ILE A 252 13.97 -11.21 20.68
N ASP A 253 15.25 -10.90 20.52
CA ASP A 253 16.31 -11.57 21.25
C ASP A 253 16.76 -10.73 22.45
N ARG A 254 16.98 -11.39 23.58
CA ARG A 254 17.48 -10.79 24.82
C ARG A 254 18.77 -11.51 25.19
N ASP A 255 19.89 -10.93 24.80
CA ASP A 255 21.21 -11.47 25.08
C ASP A 255 21.96 -10.62 26.14
N TYR A 256 23.26 -10.88 26.30
CA TYR A 256 24.10 -10.11 27.21
C TYR A 256 24.34 -8.66 26.77
N SER A 257 24.04 -8.32 25.51
CA SER A 257 24.24 -7.00 24.91
C SER A 257 23.00 -6.10 25.00
N GLY A 258 21.83 -6.67 25.26
CA GLY A 258 20.57 -5.95 25.34
C GLY A 258 19.38 -6.71 24.78
N GLU A 259 18.23 -6.05 24.76
CA GLU A 259 17.12 -6.46 23.89
C GLU A 259 17.39 -5.94 22.46
N GLN A 260 17.28 -6.83 21.49
CA GLN A 260 17.39 -6.55 20.07
C GLN A 260 16.10 -6.97 19.36
N LEU A 261 15.69 -6.19 18.36
CA LEU A 261 14.56 -6.52 17.51
C LEU A 261 15.08 -6.85 16.12
N PHE A 262 14.63 -7.99 15.58
CA PHE A 262 14.88 -8.38 14.21
C PHE A 262 13.55 -8.47 13.48
N LEU A 263 13.43 -7.77 12.36
CA LEU A 263 12.27 -7.84 11.49
C LEU A 263 12.69 -8.46 10.17
N ALA A 264 12.31 -9.71 9.98
CA ALA A 264 12.60 -10.45 8.77
C ALA A 264 11.46 -10.29 7.77
N MET A 265 11.76 -9.92 6.53
CA MET A 265 10.76 -9.99 5.47
C MET A 265 10.66 -11.43 4.97
N LEU A 266 9.47 -12.03 5.04
CA LEU A 266 9.28 -13.44 4.70
C LEU A 266 8.83 -13.63 3.25
N GLU A 267 7.76 -12.95 2.86
CA GLU A 267 7.15 -13.12 1.54
C GLU A 267 6.50 -11.81 1.09
N HIS A 268 6.80 -11.40 -0.14
CA HIS A 268 6.10 -10.33 -0.85
C HIS A 268 5.16 -10.96 -1.88
N ARG A 269 3.85 -10.94 -1.60
CA ARG A 269 2.83 -11.60 -2.41
C ARG A 269 2.01 -10.58 -3.18
N ILE A 270 2.04 -10.70 -4.51
CA ILE A 270 1.19 -9.95 -5.43
C ILE A 270 0.11 -10.91 -5.96
N LEU A 271 -1.14 -10.67 -5.59
CA LEU A 271 -2.29 -11.41 -6.06
C LEU A 271 -2.64 -10.98 -7.48
N ASN A 272 -2.62 -11.93 -8.42
CA ASN A 272 -3.20 -11.73 -9.74
C ASN A 272 -4.72 -12.00 -9.65
N PRO A 273 -5.58 -10.97 -9.74
CA PRO A 273 -7.03 -11.13 -9.60
C PRO A 273 -7.63 -12.01 -10.70
N ASP A 274 -7.00 -12.07 -11.88
CA ASP A 274 -7.58 -12.70 -13.07
C ASP A 274 -7.25 -14.20 -13.27
N THR A 275 -6.35 -14.80 -12.48
CA THR A 275 -5.89 -16.18 -12.78
C THR A 275 -5.76 -17.14 -11.62
N THR A 276 -5.81 -16.68 -10.36
CA THR A 276 -5.60 -17.57 -9.21
C THR A 276 -6.90 -17.69 -8.43
N ARG A 277 -7.54 -18.86 -8.50
CA ARG A 277 -8.64 -19.23 -7.59
C ARG A 277 -8.10 -20.11 -6.47
N VAL A 278 -8.56 -19.86 -5.25
CA VAL A 278 -8.19 -20.58 -4.04
C VAL A 278 -9.35 -21.48 -3.62
N ASP A 279 -9.08 -22.76 -3.43
CA ASP A 279 -10.07 -23.75 -3.03
C ASP A 279 -10.11 -23.89 -1.51
N VAL A 280 -11.22 -23.45 -0.90
CA VAL A 280 -11.45 -23.51 0.55
C VAL A 280 -12.45 -24.64 0.85
N LYS A 281 -12.08 -25.52 1.78
CA LYS A 281 -12.94 -26.63 2.21
C LYS A 281 -13.87 -26.16 3.33
N ILE A 282 -15.18 -26.33 3.16
CA ILE A 282 -16.17 -25.95 4.17
C ILE A 282 -17.02 -27.13 4.60
N GLU A 283 -17.60 -27.05 5.80
CA GLU A 283 -18.55 -28.02 6.34
C GLU A 283 -19.86 -27.32 6.66
N LEU A 284 -20.95 -27.75 6.01
CA LEU A 284 -22.27 -27.17 6.18
C LEU A 284 -23.33 -28.27 6.30
N PRO A 285 -24.48 -27.99 6.92
CA PRO A 285 -25.61 -28.90 6.89
C PRO A 285 -26.05 -29.24 5.47
N GLU A 286 -26.53 -30.46 5.26
CA GLU A 286 -27.02 -30.93 3.95
C GLU A 286 -28.15 -30.05 3.40
N SER A 287 -29.01 -29.51 4.26
CA SER A 287 -30.10 -28.60 3.90
C SER A 287 -29.59 -27.29 3.27
N VAL A 288 -28.48 -26.77 3.78
CA VAL A 288 -27.83 -25.54 3.30
C VAL A 288 -27.16 -25.77 1.94
N HIS A 289 -26.50 -26.92 1.74
CA HIS A 289 -25.96 -27.31 0.44
C HIS A 289 -27.04 -27.36 -0.64
N GLN A 290 -28.21 -27.91 -0.31
CA GLN A 290 -29.34 -28.00 -1.24
C GLN A 290 -29.89 -26.62 -1.61
N ASP A 291 -29.97 -25.69 -0.65
CA ASP A 291 -30.40 -24.31 -0.90
C ASP A 291 -29.44 -23.59 -1.86
N TYR A 292 -28.12 -23.67 -1.65
CA TYR A 292 -27.15 -23.06 -2.54
C TYR A 292 -27.11 -23.71 -3.92
N ALA A 293 -27.24 -25.04 -3.99
CA ALA A 293 -27.34 -25.75 -5.26
C ALA A 293 -28.62 -25.40 -6.05
N ARG A 294 -29.69 -25.00 -5.36
CA ARG A 294 -30.88 -24.43 -6.02
C ARG A 294 -30.60 -23.03 -6.56
N VAL A 295 -30.09 -22.11 -5.72
CA VAL A 295 -29.79 -20.73 -6.12
C VAL A 295 -28.80 -20.70 -7.29
N SER A 296 -27.73 -21.49 -7.21
CA SER A 296 -26.71 -21.57 -8.27
C SER A 296 -27.29 -22.03 -9.62
N ARG A 297 -28.27 -22.95 -9.60
CA ARG A 297 -28.97 -23.38 -10.82
C ARG A 297 -29.89 -22.28 -11.38
N ASP A 298 -30.56 -21.54 -10.50
CA ASP A 298 -31.53 -20.52 -10.89
C ASP A 298 -30.86 -19.24 -11.39
N THR A 299 -29.68 -18.88 -10.86
CA THR A 299 -28.96 -17.64 -11.19
C THR A 299 -27.76 -17.83 -12.12
N GLN A 300 -27.33 -19.08 -12.37
CA GLN A 300 -26.07 -19.42 -13.04
C GLN A 300 -24.80 -18.90 -12.35
N VAL A 301 -24.88 -18.51 -11.07
CA VAL A 301 -23.75 -18.05 -10.28
C VAL A 301 -23.21 -19.20 -9.43
N THR A 302 -21.89 -19.36 -9.35
CA THR A 302 -21.26 -20.38 -8.51
C THR A 302 -21.38 -20.03 -7.03
N VAL A 303 -21.24 -21.03 -6.16
CA VAL A 303 -21.21 -20.81 -4.70
C VAL A 303 -20.06 -19.86 -4.31
N GLY A 304 -18.92 -19.95 -4.99
CA GLY A 304 -17.78 -19.06 -4.76
C GLY A 304 -18.09 -17.60 -5.06
N GLU A 305 -18.67 -17.32 -6.23
CA GLU A 305 -19.07 -15.97 -6.62
C GLU A 305 -20.16 -15.40 -5.70
N LEU A 306 -21.09 -16.23 -5.21
CA LEU A 306 -22.08 -15.80 -4.21
C LEU A 306 -21.40 -15.39 -2.89
N ILE A 307 -20.36 -16.12 -2.46
CA ILE A 307 -19.57 -15.80 -1.28
C ILE A 307 -18.78 -14.51 -1.48
N GLU A 308 -18.09 -14.38 -2.61
CA GLU A 308 -17.33 -13.18 -2.96
C GLU A 308 -18.23 -11.94 -2.97
N HIS A 309 -19.45 -12.08 -3.47
CA HIS A 309 -20.40 -10.97 -3.51
C HIS A 309 -20.96 -10.64 -2.11
N ALA A 310 -21.27 -11.67 -1.31
CA ALA A 310 -21.69 -11.49 0.07
C ALA A 310 -20.60 -10.85 0.93
N TRP A 311 -19.34 -11.24 0.72
CA TRP A 311 -18.19 -10.72 1.43
C TRP A 311 -18.08 -9.21 1.33
N LYS A 312 -18.24 -8.66 0.12
CA LYS A 312 -18.25 -7.21 -0.13
C LYS A 312 -19.29 -6.47 0.72
N LEU A 313 -20.41 -7.12 1.05
CA LEU A 313 -21.49 -6.54 1.84
C LEU A 313 -21.33 -6.75 3.35
N THR A 314 -20.62 -7.80 3.77
CA THR A 314 -20.55 -8.21 5.18
C THR A 314 -19.19 -8.03 5.84
N ARG A 315 -18.14 -7.66 5.09
CA ARG A 315 -16.75 -7.59 5.60
C ARG A 315 -16.58 -6.71 6.84
N ASP A 316 -17.33 -5.62 6.96
CA ASP A 316 -17.23 -4.68 8.09
C ASP A 316 -17.91 -5.19 9.38
N VAL A 317 -18.73 -6.24 9.26
CA VAL A 317 -19.50 -6.80 10.37
C VAL A 317 -19.15 -8.26 10.65
N VAL A 318 -18.20 -8.85 9.91
CA VAL A 318 -17.82 -10.26 10.09
C VAL A 318 -17.18 -10.54 11.45
N ASP A 319 -16.65 -9.53 12.13
CA ASP A 319 -16.08 -9.67 13.47
C ASP A 319 -17.13 -9.51 14.59
N THR A 320 -18.37 -9.13 14.25
CA THR A 320 -19.42 -8.98 15.26
C THR A 320 -19.83 -10.34 15.84
N PRO A 321 -20.05 -10.44 17.17
CA PRO A 321 -20.56 -11.66 17.78
C PRO A 321 -21.95 -11.97 17.22
N CYS A 322 -22.07 -13.04 16.45
CA CYS A 322 -23.35 -13.53 15.95
C CYS A 322 -23.70 -14.85 16.64
N ILE A 323 -24.94 -14.99 17.10
CA ILE A 323 -25.47 -16.30 17.51
C ILE A 323 -25.80 -17.04 16.23
N CYS A 324 -25.07 -18.12 15.95
CA CYS A 324 -25.34 -18.95 14.79
C CYS A 324 -26.75 -19.55 14.92
N PRO A 325 -27.70 -19.23 14.01
CA PRO A 325 -29.05 -19.79 14.06
C PRO A 325 -29.09 -21.29 13.68
N TYR A 326 -27.95 -21.85 13.25
CA TYR A 326 -27.80 -23.18 12.69
C TYR A 326 -27.17 -24.22 13.63
N VAL A 327 -27.07 -23.92 14.93
CA VAL A 327 -26.69 -24.95 15.92
C VAL A 327 -27.89 -25.85 16.21
N ASP A 328 -28.47 -26.47 15.18
CA ASP A 328 -29.26 -27.67 15.39
C ASP A 328 -28.29 -28.85 15.47
N ARG A 329 -28.10 -29.40 16.67
CA ARG A 329 -27.06 -30.42 16.97
C ARG A 329 -27.30 -31.76 16.26
N ASN A 330 -28.40 -31.89 15.51
CA ASN A 330 -28.84 -33.13 14.86
C ASN A 330 -28.74 -33.13 13.32
N GLU A 331 -28.31 -32.04 12.66
CA GLU A 331 -28.12 -32.05 11.20
C GLU A 331 -26.78 -32.67 10.78
N ARG A 332 -26.81 -33.49 9.72
CA ARG A 332 -25.61 -34.09 9.14
C ARG A 332 -24.80 -33.03 8.39
N LEU A 333 -23.56 -32.82 8.83
CA LEU A 333 -22.60 -31.97 8.13
C LEU A 333 -22.04 -32.68 6.89
N VAL A 334 -21.96 -31.96 5.78
CA VAL A 334 -21.39 -32.40 4.51
C VAL A 334 -20.27 -31.44 4.16
N SER A 335 -19.12 -32.00 3.78
CA SER A 335 -17.97 -31.23 3.32
C SER A 335 -18.06 -30.93 1.83
N SER A 336 -17.76 -29.70 1.44
CA SER A 336 -17.59 -29.28 0.05
C SER A 336 -16.36 -28.40 -0.11
N THR A 337 -15.91 -28.24 -1.34
CA THR A 337 -14.89 -27.26 -1.70
C THR A 337 -15.55 -26.09 -2.41
N VAL A 338 -15.20 -24.87 -2.01
CA VAL A 338 -15.60 -23.64 -2.69
C VAL A 338 -14.36 -22.97 -3.25
N SER A 339 -14.41 -22.63 -4.52
CA SER A 339 -13.34 -21.91 -5.20
C SER A 339 -13.62 -20.42 -5.10
N LEU A 340 -12.68 -19.62 -4.60
CA LEU A 340 -12.78 -18.15 -4.43
C LEU A 340 -11.69 -17.46 -5.26
N SER A 341 -11.87 -16.20 -5.63
CA SER A 341 -10.75 -15.37 -6.11
C SER A 341 -9.68 -15.26 -5.03
N ALA A 342 -8.40 -15.20 -5.42
CA ALA A 342 -7.30 -15.06 -4.46
C ALA A 342 -7.42 -13.79 -3.61
N GLU A 343 -7.84 -12.67 -4.23
CA GLU A 343 -8.16 -11.42 -3.52
C GLU A 343 -9.18 -11.64 -2.39
N CYS A 344 -10.30 -12.30 -2.69
CA CYS A 344 -11.34 -12.54 -1.69
C CYS A 344 -10.88 -13.53 -0.61
N ALA A 345 -10.09 -14.54 -0.97
CA ALA A 345 -9.55 -15.51 -0.02
C ALA A 345 -8.60 -14.84 0.98
N ASP A 346 -7.69 -14.00 0.51
CA ASP A 346 -6.72 -13.29 1.35
C ASP A 346 -7.41 -12.27 2.27
N GLU A 347 -8.40 -11.52 1.78
CA GLU A 347 -9.20 -10.63 2.64
C GLU A 347 -9.92 -11.40 3.76
N MET A 348 -10.46 -12.57 3.44
CA MET A 348 -11.09 -13.45 4.43
C MET A 348 -10.08 -14.07 5.40
N GLU A 349 -8.87 -14.37 4.95
CA GLU A 349 -7.78 -14.88 5.78
C GLU A 349 -7.30 -13.83 6.78
N VAL A 350 -7.13 -12.58 6.34
CA VAL A 350 -6.83 -11.45 7.24
C VAL A 350 -7.94 -11.25 8.28
N ALA A 351 -9.20 -11.36 7.88
CA ALA A 351 -10.31 -11.30 8.83
C ALA A 351 -10.31 -12.50 9.80
N ALA A 352 -9.98 -13.70 9.32
CA ALA A 352 -9.87 -14.89 10.15
C ALA A 352 -8.79 -14.72 11.23
N LEU A 353 -7.60 -14.24 10.83
CA LEU A 353 -6.48 -13.96 11.71
C LEU A 353 -6.87 -12.96 12.80
N ARG A 354 -7.48 -11.82 12.43
CA ARG A 354 -7.96 -10.80 13.40
C ARG A 354 -8.94 -11.36 14.42
N ALA A 355 -9.75 -12.34 14.03
CA ALA A 355 -10.74 -12.97 14.89
C ALA A 355 -10.19 -14.18 15.68
N GLY A 356 -8.93 -14.60 15.47
CA GLY A 356 -8.39 -15.84 16.01
C GLY A 356 -9.15 -17.08 15.51
N ARG A 357 -9.53 -17.07 14.23
CA ARG A 357 -10.31 -18.09 13.54
C ARG A 357 -9.61 -18.56 12.26
N SER A 358 -10.16 -19.61 11.64
CA SER A 358 -9.69 -20.11 10.35
C SER A 358 -10.49 -19.50 9.20
N ILE A 359 -9.91 -19.50 7.99
CA ILE A 359 -10.61 -19.00 6.78
C ILE A 359 -11.93 -19.75 6.55
N GLU A 360 -11.98 -21.05 6.83
CA GLU A 360 -13.21 -21.84 6.72
C GLU A 360 -14.33 -21.30 7.61
N TRP A 361 -13.99 -20.84 8.82
CA TRP A 361 -14.96 -20.23 9.73
C TRP A 361 -15.51 -18.92 9.16
N VAL A 362 -14.64 -18.08 8.57
CA VAL A 362 -15.06 -16.82 7.94
C VAL A 362 -15.95 -17.10 6.75
N VAL A 363 -15.56 -18.00 5.85
CA VAL A 363 -16.35 -18.40 4.68
C VAL A 363 -17.73 -18.93 5.12
N GLN A 364 -17.78 -19.79 6.14
CA GLN A 364 -19.04 -20.30 6.69
C GLN A 364 -19.90 -19.17 7.29
N LYS A 365 -19.29 -18.23 8.01
CA LYS A 365 -19.99 -17.09 8.59
C LYS A 365 -20.57 -16.16 7.52
N VAL A 366 -19.78 -15.84 6.50
CA VAL A 366 -20.22 -15.03 5.34
C VAL A 366 -21.38 -15.71 4.63
N LEU A 367 -21.29 -17.02 4.42
CA LEU A 367 -22.40 -17.81 3.88
C LEU A 367 -23.65 -17.70 4.74
N LEU A 368 -23.54 -17.88 6.06
CA LEU A 368 -24.66 -17.75 6.98
C LEU A 368 -25.29 -16.35 6.95
N MET A 369 -24.48 -15.31 6.93
CA MET A 369 -24.93 -13.92 6.84
C MET A 369 -25.57 -13.62 5.48
N SER A 370 -25.05 -14.24 4.41
CA SER A 370 -25.60 -14.10 3.06
C SER A 370 -26.96 -14.78 2.89
N ARG A 371 -27.30 -15.79 3.69
CA ARG A 371 -28.53 -16.57 3.49
C ARG A 371 -29.80 -15.72 3.60
N GLU A 372 -29.85 -14.76 4.53
CA GLU A 372 -30.98 -13.81 4.60
C GLU A 372 -31.01 -12.83 3.40
N CYS A 373 -29.85 -12.52 2.82
CA CYS A 373 -29.73 -11.67 1.63
C CYS A 373 -30.05 -12.43 0.32
N VAL A 374 -29.64 -13.70 0.21
CA VAL A 374 -29.82 -14.57 -0.96
C VAL A 374 -31.26 -15.08 -1.06
N ILE A 375 -31.93 -15.38 0.07
CA ILE A 375 -33.37 -15.73 0.08
C ILE A 375 -34.23 -14.57 -0.42
N ARG A 376 -33.80 -13.31 -0.27
CA ARG A 376 -34.51 -12.13 -0.81
C ARG A 376 -34.24 -11.84 -2.29
N TYR A 377 -33.26 -12.51 -2.90
CA TYR A 377 -32.91 -12.38 -4.32
C TYR A 377 -33.44 -13.53 -5.20
N ALA A 378 -34.11 -14.52 -4.62
CA ALA A 378 -34.96 -15.44 -5.37
C ALA A 378 -36.30 -14.72 -5.66
N PRO A 379 -36.78 -14.67 -6.92
CA PRO A 379 -38.06 -14.04 -7.25
C PRO A 379 -39.25 -14.68 -6.54
#